data_AF-A0A1I2KDP5-F1
#
_entry.id   AF-A0A1I2KDP5-F1
#
_cell.length_a   1.000
_cell.length_b   1.000
_cell.length_c   1.000
_cell.angle_alpha   90.00
_cell.angle_beta   90.00
_cell.angle_gamma   90.00
#
_symmetry.space_group_name_H-M   'P 1'
#
loop_
_entity.id
_entity.type
_entity.pdbx_description
1 polymer ?
#
loop_
_entity_poly.entity_id
_entity_poly.type
_entity_poly.pdbx_seq_one_letter_code
_entity_poly.pdbx_strand_id
1 'polypeptide(L)' 'MLGPTVPFPERAGHRDEYARLAVHIVENDYLNGAVIRLDGSKRMAA' A
#
# COMPACT_ATOMS: atom_id res chain seq x y z
N MET A 1 -22.54 8.25 -5.56
CA MET A 1 -21.75 7.62 -4.49
C MET A 1 -20.55 6.96 -5.15
N LEU A 2 -19.37 7.60 -5.17
CA LEU A 2 -18.17 6.94 -5.70
C LEU A 2 -17.77 5.91 -4.64
N GLY A 3 -18.12 4.65 -4.85
CA GLY A 3 -17.61 3.53 -4.06
C GLY A 3 -16.09 3.50 -4.09
N PRO A 4 -15.44 2.79 -3.15
CA PRO A 4 -13.98 2.71 -3.09
C PRO A 4 -13.40 2.26 -4.44
N THR A 5 -12.70 3.15 -5.14
CA THR A 5 -12.01 2.87 -6.42
C THR A 5 -10.74 2.04 -6.26
N VAL A 6 -10.64 1.23 -5.22
CA VAL A 6 -9.50 0.34 -4.96
C VAL A 6 -9.85 -1.03 -5.55
N PRO A 7 -9.14 -1.51 -6.60
CA PRO A 7 -9.45 -2.79 -7.23
C PRO A 7 -9.52 -3.98 -6.28
N PHE A 8 -8.49 -4.20 -5.46
CA PHE A 8 -8.47 -5.26 -4.47
C PHE A 8 -7.34 -5.03 -3.45
N PRO A 9 -7.58 -5.23 -2.15
CA PRO A 9 -8.87 -5.48 -1.52
C PRO A 9 -9.80 -4.26 -1.63
N GLU A 10 -11.09 -4.46 -1.92
CA GLU A 10 -12.07 -3.38 -2.16
C GLU A 10 -12.50 -2.69 -0.85
N ARG A 11 -11.55 -2.04 -0.19
CA ARG A 11 -11.73 -1.29 1.05
C ARG A 11 -10.63 -0.26 1.23
N ALA A 12 -10.80 0.61 2.23
CA ALA A 12 -9.69 1.41 2.72
C ALA A 12 -8.62 0.51 3.36
N GLY A 13 -7.35 0.91 3.24
CA GLY A 13 -6.25 0.27 3.95
C GLY A 13 -6.38 0.46 5.46
N HIS A 14 -6.00 -0.54 6.24
CA HIS A 14 -5.87 -0.42 7.69
C HIS A 14 -4.46 0.07 8.06
N ARG A 15 -4.34 0.79 9.17
CA ARG A 15 -3.05 1.35 9.65
C ARG A 15 -1.98 0.27 9.82
N ASP A 16 -2.38 -0.89 10.33
CA ASP A 16 -1.47 -2.01 10.57
C ASP A 16 -0.87 -2.60 9.29
N GLU A 17 -1.51 -2.43 8.13
CA GLU A 17 -0.99 -2.93 6.85
C GLU A 17 0.24 -2.13 6.42
N TYR A 18 0.22 -0.81 6.66
CA TYR A 18 1.38 0.05 6.45
C TYR A 18 2.50 -0.27 7.45
N ALA A 19 2.14 -0.44 8.74
CA ALA A 19 3.11 -0.78 9.77
C ALA A 19 3.86 -2.09 9.47
N ARG A 20 3.15 -3.12 8.97
CA ARG A 20 3.78 -4.38 8.55
C ARG A 20 4.77 -4.19 7.40
N LEU A 21 4.45 -3.35 6.41
CA LEU A 21 5.40 -3.03 5.34
C LEU A 21 6.64 -2.30 5.88
N ALA A 22 6.46 -1.34 6.80
CA ALA A 22 7.58 -0.63 7.41
C ALA A 22 8.53 -1.56 8.18
N VAL A 23 7.97 -2.50 8.97
CA VAL A 23 8.77 -3.54 9.65
C VAL A 23 9.53 -4.39 8.63
N HIS A 24 8.88 -4.84 7.56
CA HIS A 24 9.54 -5.64 6.52
C HIS A 24 10.68 -4.89 5.82
N ILE A 25 10.55 -3.58 5.61
CA ILE A 25 11.62 -2.75 5.04
C ILE A 25 12.83 -2.71 5.98
N VAL A 26 12.62 -2.49 7.28
CA VAL A 26 13.71 -2.41 8.27
C VAL A 26 14.40 -3.76 8.50
N GLU A 27 13.67 -4.87 8.37
CA GLU A 27 14.22 -6.22 8.56
C GLU A 27 14.96 -6.79 7.34
N ASN A 28 14.88 -6.15 6.17
CA ASN A 28 15.44 -6.66 4.91
C ASN A 28 16.46 -5.69 4.32
N ASP A 29 17.74 -5.93 4.63
CA ASP A 29 18.88 -5.10 4.19
C ASP A 29 19.04 -4.96 2.67
N TYR A 30 18.36 -5.80 1.88
CA TYR A 30 18.39 -5.72 0.42
C TYR A 30 17.35 -4.76 -0.17
N LEU A 31 16.35 -4.33 0.61
CA LEU A 31 15.40 -3.30 0.20
C LEU A 31 16.03 -1.92 0.34
N ASN A 32 16.57 -1.39 -0.76
CA ASN A 32 17.25 -0.10 -0.79
C ASN A 32 16.94 0.68 -2.07
N GLY A 33 16.87 2.01 -1.98
CA GLY A 33 16.68 2.89 -3.13
C GLY A 33 15.38 2.68 -3.92
N ALA A 34 14.37 2.05 -3.32
CA ALA A 34 13.13 1.68 -3.98
C ALA A 34 11.92 2.47 -3.48
N VAL A 35 10.88 2.55 -4.32
CA VAL A 35 9.56 3.09 -3.95
C VAL A 35 8.54 1.96 -4.10
N ILE A 36 7.88 1.61 -2.98
CA ILE A 36 6.87 0.56 -2.94
C ILE A 36 5.49 1.22 -2.77
N ARG A 37 4.57 0.94 -3.69
CA ARG A 37 3.18 1.37 -3.58
C ARG A 37 2.39 0.35 -2.76
N LEU A 38 1.69 0.82 -1.73
CA LEU A 38 0.72 0.05 -0.95
C LEU A 38 -0.66 0.71 -1.10
N ASP A 39 -1.37 0.39 -2.18
CA ASP A 39 -2.55 1.16 -2.61
C ASP A 39 -3.70 0.32 -3.17
N GLY A 40 -3.62 -1.01 -3.06
CA GLY A 40 -4.61 -1.94 -3.61
C GLY A 40 -4.81 -1.79 -5.12
N SER A 41 -3.76 -1.42 -5.86
CA SER A 41 -3.76 -1.18 -7.32
C SER A 41 -4.53 0.06 -7.76
N LYS A 42 -4.85 0.98 -6.84
CA LYS A 42 -5.58 2.21 -7.18
C LYS A 42 -4.80 3.10 -8.14
N ARG A 43 -5.49 3.69 -9.10
CA ARG A 43 -5.03 4.83 -9.92
C ARG A 43 -5.97 5.99 -9.69
N MET A 44 -5.43 7.16 -9.36
CA MET A 44 -6.24 8.36 -9.15
C MET A 44 -6.58 8.95 -10.52
N ALA A 45 -7.88 9.17 -10.77
CA ALA A 45 -8.32 9.97 -11.91
C ALA A 45 -8.03 11.45 -11.64
N ALA A 46 -7.77 12.21 -12.70
CA ALA A 46 -7.59 13.66 -12.67
C ALA A 46 -8.93 14.39 -12.52
#